data_AF-A0A7J9IZ34-F1
#
_entry.id   AF-A0A7J9IZ34-F1
#
_cell.length_a   1.000
_cell.length_b   1.000
_cell.length_c   1.000
_cell.angle_alpha   90.00
_cell.angle_beta   90.00
_cell.angle_gamma   90.00
#
_symmetry.space_group_name_H-M   'P 1'
#
loop_
_entity.id
_entity.type
_entity.pdbx_description
1 polymer ?
#
loop_
_entity_poly.entity_id
_entity_poly.type
_entity_poly.pdbx_seq_one_letter_code
_entity_poly.pdbx_strand_id
1 'polypeptide(L)' 'MTSTIDMREESGGRPVQKAKIEILLGKSEKFDELMAAAAAEDALENEEQS' A
#
# COMPACT_ATOMS: atom_id res chain seq x y z
N MET A 1 -8.63 3.03 9.51
CA MET A 1 -9.07 2.93 10.91
C MET A 1 -7.91 2.41 11.74
N THR A 2 -7.68 2.95 12.93
CA THR A 2 -6.67 2.45 13.86
C THR A 2 -7.36 1.81 15.07
N SER A 3 -6.86 0.66 15.49
CA SER A 3 -7.33 -0.08 16.67
C SER A 3 -6.13 -0.56 17.48
N THR A 4 -6.36 -1.01 18.70
CA THR A 4 -5.33 -1.68 19.50
C THR A 4 -5.69 -3.15 19.61
N ILE A 5 -4.72 -4.03 19.40
CA ILE A 5 -4.88 -5.48 19.52
C ILE A 5 -3.90 -6.04 20.56
N ASP A 6 -4.28 -7.14 21.18
CA ASP A 6 -3.38 -7.91 22.03
C ASP A 6 -2.54 -8.85 21.15
N MET A 7 -1.22 -8.63 21.12
CA MET A 7 -0.26 -9.52 20.46
C MET A 7 0.40 -10.43 21.50
N ARG A 8 0.41 -11.74 21.21
CA ARG A 8 1.19 -12.69 21.99
C ARG A 8 2.62 -12.71 21.45
N GLU A 9 3.58 -12.26 22.25
CA GLU A 9 5.00 -12.40 21.88
C GLU A 9 5.45 -13.87 22.03
N GLU A 10 6.28 -14.32 21.09
CA GLU A 10 6.69 -15.73 20.91
C GLU A 10 7.47 -16.29 22.12
N SER A 11 8.01 -15.40 22.96
CA SER A 11 8.76 -15.70 24.18
C SER A 11 7.92 -16.08 25.40
N GLY A 12 6.63 -16.40 25.24
CA GLY A 12 5.77 -16.91 26.32
C GLY A 12 5.35 -15.85 27.35
N GLY A 13 5.48 -14.56 27.01
CA GLY A 13 5.06 -13.44 27.85
C GLY A 13 3.55 -13.19 27.85
N ARG A 14 3.09 -12.33 28.77
CA ARG A 14 1.71 -11.81 28.77
C ARG A 14 1.44 -11.06 27.45
N PRO A 15 0.20 -11.10 26.90
CA PRO A 15 -0.12 -10.35 25.69
C PRO A 15 0.18 -8.85 25.85
N VAL A 16 0.76 -8.25 24.80
CA VAL A 16 1.10 -6.82 24.75
C VAL A 16 0.16 -6.09 23.81
N GLN A 17 -0.32 -4.92 24.25
CA GLN A 17 -1.18 -4.07 23.42
C GLN A 17 -0.36 -3.34 22.37
N LYS A 18 -0.74 -3.50 21.10
CA LYS A 18 -0.07 -2.90 19.95
C LYS A 18 -1.08 -2.23 19.04
N ALA A 19 -0.72 -1.08 18.49
CA ALA A 19 -1.58 -0.38 17.53
C ALA A 19 -1.59 -1.15 16.20
N LYS A 20 -2.79 -1.44 15.70
CA LYS A 20 -3.08 -2.01 14.40
C LYS A 20 -3.70 -0.92 13.53
N ILE A 21 -3.11 -0.67 12.37
CA ILE A 21 -3.70 0.20 11.36
C ILE A 21 -4.26 -0.64 10.21
N GLU A 22 -5.50 -0.36 9.82
CA GLU A 22 -6.15 -0.96 8.66
C GLU A 22 -6.52 0.15 7.68
N ILE A 23 -5.98 0.05 6.46
CA ILE A 23 -6.19 1.02 5.38
C ILE A 23 -6.83 0.27 4.21
N LEU A 24 -8.07 0.61 3.88
CA LEU A 24 -8.72 0.18 2.66
C LEU A 24 -8.50 1.25 1.60
N LEU A 25 -7.95 0.86 0.46
CA LEU A 25 -7.77 1.73 -0.69
C LEU A 25 -8.79 1.38 -1.77
N GLY A 26 -9.28 2.39 -2.46
CA GLY A 26 -10.14 2.27 -3.63
C GLY A 26 -9.64 3.18 -4.75
N LYS A 27 -10.06 2.91 -5.98
CA LYS A 27 -9.74 3.78 -7.11
C LYS A 27 -10.31 5.17 -6.86
N SER A 28 -9.48 6.19 -7.04
CA SER A 28 -9.92 7.57 -7.16
C SER A 28 -10.37 7.84 -8.60
N GLU A 29 -11.14 8.92 -8.81
CA GLU A 29 -11.66 9.29 -10.13
C GLU A 29 -10.57 9.39 -11.21
N LYS A 30 -9.37 9.84 -10.82
CA LYS A 30 -8.23 10.05 -11.72
C LYS A 30 -7.24 8.89 -11.77
N PHE A 31 -7.50 7.80 -11.04
CA PHE A 31 -6.56 6.68 -10.95
C PHE A 31 -6.25 6.11 -12.34
N ASP A 32 -7.28 5.87 -13.15
CA ASP A 32 -7.11 5.27 -14.48
C ASP A 32 -6.38 6.22 -15.44
N GLU A 33 -6.65 7.52 -15.37
CA GLU A 33 -5.94 8.53 -16.17
C GLU A 33 -4.45 8.59 -15.82
N LEU A 34 -4.12 8.60 -14.52
CA LEU A 34 -2.73 8.64 -14.05
C LEU A 34 -1.96 7.36 -14.41
N MET A 35 -2.61 6.19 -14.30
CA MET A 35 -1.99 4.93 -14.71
C MET A 35 -1.76 4.87 -16.22
N ALA A 36 -2.69 5.39 -17.02
CA ALA A 36 -2.54 5.45 -18.47
C ALA A 36 -1.43 6.44 -18.89
N ALA A 37 -1.35 7.60 -18.24
CA ALA A 37 -0.29 8.58 -18.48
C ALA A 37 1.10 7.99 -18.17
N ALA A 38 1.26 7.35 -17.00
CA ALA A 38 2.51 6.71 -16.62
C ALA A 38 2.92 5.60 -17.60
N ALA A 39 1.97 4.74 -18.03
CA ALA A 39 2.27 3.70 -19.00
C ALA A 39 2.69 4.24 -20.38
N ALA A 40 2.16 5.41 -20.78
CA ALA A 40 2.57 6.07 -22.01
C ALA A 40 3.98 6.66 -21.90
N GLU A 41 4.33 7.26 -20.76
CA GLU A 41 5.69 7.74 -20.47
C GLU A 41 6.70 6.58 -20.51
N ASP A 42 6.41 5.48 -19.82
CA ASP A 42 7.28 4.28 -19.82
C ASP A 42 7.52 3.72 -21.24
N ALA A 43 6.49 3.74 -22.10
CA ALA A 43 6.60 3.27 -23.48
C ALA A 43 7.50 4.17 -24.33
N LEU A 44 7.39 5.49 -24.17
CA LEU A 44 8.22 6.46 -24.89
C LEU A 44 9.69 6.35 -24.45
N GLU A 45 9.95 6.20 -23.14
CA GLU A 45 11.31 6.01 -22.64
C GLU A 45 11.97 4.73 -23.17
N ASN A 46 11.20 3.65 -23.32
CA ASN A 46 11.71 2.37 -23.83
C ASN A 46 12.00 2.40 -25.34
N GLU A 47 11.28 3.24 -26.10
CA GLU A 47 11.56 3.50 -27.52
C GLU A 47 12.78 4.44 -27.71
N GLU A 48 13.03 5.39 -26.82
CA GLU A 48 14.23 6.25 -26.87
C GLU A 48 15.53 5.54 -26.47
N GLN A 49 15.44 4.42 -25.73
CA GLN A 49 16.60 3.62 -25.33
C GLN A 49 16.98 2.49 -26.30
N SER A 50 16.23 2.31 -27.40
CA SER A 50 16.46 1.30 -28.45
C SER A 50 17.10 1.89 -29.71
#